data_AF-A0A1V5ABK7-F1
#
_entry.id   AF-A0A1V5ABK7-F1
#
_cell.length_a   1.000
_cell.length_b   1.000
_cell.length_c   1.000
_cell.angle_alpha   90.00
_cell.angle_beta   90.00
_cell.angle_gamma   90.00
#
_symmetry.space_group_name_H-M   'P 1'
#
loop_
_entity.id
_entity.type
_entity.pdbx_description
1 polymer ?
#
loop_
_entity_poly.entity_id
_entity_poly.type
_entity_poly.pdbx_seq_one_letter_code
_entity_poly.pdbx_strand_id
1 'polypeptide(L)'
;MTINLDEENLKDGLLGLVVALVEIVQELLERQALRRMESGSLSDAEVERLGESLSELQEALEKIKIDNGIEDSVENLRDSLDQVAEDLVDKFLDPEEWVKEAGP
;
A
#
# COMPACT_ATOMS: atom_id res chain seq x y z
N MET A 1 -12.41 23.45 8.35
CA MET A 1 -10.98 23.32 8.64
C MET A 1 -10.41 22.43 7.54
N THR A 2 -9.67 23.00 6.59
CA THR A 2 -9.09 22.26 5.46
C THR A 2 -7.90 21.48 5.99
N ILE A 3 -7.93 20.15 5.90
CA ILE A 3 -6.76 19.33 6.17
C ILE A 3 -5.75 19.68 5.07
N ASN A 4 -4.66 20.34 5.44
CA ASN A 4 -3.57 20.62 4.53
C ASN A 4 -2.69 19.37 4.46
N LEU A 5 -3.14 18.40 3.66
CA LEU A 5 -2.38 17.21 3.32
C LEU A 5 -1.38 17.62 2.24
N ASP A 6 -0.09 17.39 2.47
CA ASP A 6 0.92 17.51 1.41
C ASP A 6 0.53 16.57 0.27
N GLU A 7 0.20 17.16 -0.89
CA GLU A 7 -0.32 16.41 -2.05
C GLU A 7 0.67 15.37 -2.59
N GLU A 8 1.97 15.58 -2.40
CA GLU A 8 3.01 14.60 -2.77
C GLU A 8 2.98 13.39 -1.83
N ASN A 9 3.04 13.61 -0.51
CA ASN A 9 2.98 12.52 0.49
C ASN A 9 1.71 11.67 0.36
N LEU A 10 0.56 12.30 0.05
CA LEU A 10 -0.68 11.56 -0.16
C LEU A 10 -0.66 10.68 -1.42
N LYS A 11 -0.04 11.15 -2.50
CA LYS A 11 0.07 10.38 -3.76
C LYS A 11 0.97 9.17 -3.56
N ASP A 12 2.09 9.34 -2.88
CA ASP A 12 3.04 8.26 -2.63
C ASP A 12 2.46 7.20 -1.67
N GLY A 13 1.78 7.65 -0.60
CA GLY A 13 1.08 6.75 0.32
C GLY A 13 -0.04 5.96 -0.35
N LEU A 14 -0.83 6.57 -1.23
CA LEU A 14 -1.87 5.88 -1.99
C LEU A 14 -1.28 4.89 -2.99
N LEU A 15 -0.20 5.27 -3.68
CA LEU A 15 0.48 4.39 -4.61
C LEU A 15 1.07 3.18 -3.89
N GLY A 16 1.73 3.38 -2.76
CA GLY A 16 2.22 2.31 -1.89
C GLY A 16 1.11 1.36 -1.44
N LEU A 17 -0.07 1.88 -1.09
CA LEU A 17 -1.23 1.06 -0.73
C LEU A 17 -1.73 0.21 -1.91
N VAL A 18 -1.79 0.78 -3.12
CA VAL A 18 -2.18 0.05 -4.33
C VAL A 18 -1.17 -1.04 -4.66
N VAL A 19 0.13 -0.73 -4.60
CA VAL A 19 1.21 -1.70 -4.84
C VAL A 19 1.11 -2.87 -3.84
N ALA A 20 1.01 -2.57 -2.55
CA ALA A 20 0.85 -3.59 -1.51
C ALA A 20 -0.39 -4.46 -1.73
N LEU A 21 -1.51 -3.87 -2.15
CA LEU A 21 -2.73 -4.63 -2.45
C LEU A 21 -2.52 -5.58 -3.64
N VAL A 22 -1.87 -5.13 -4.70
CA VAL A 22 -1.60 -5.97 -5.87
C VAL A 22 -0.64 -7.11 -5.50
N GLU A 23 0.39 -6.85 -4.69
CA GLU A 23 1.31 -7.88 -4.18
C GLU A 23 0.57 -8.95 -3.37
N ILE A 24 -0.36 -8.55 -2.50
CA ILE A 24 -1.21 -9.49 -1.76
C ILE A 24 -2.06 -10.34 -2.72
N VAL A 25 -2.67 -9.73 -3.74
CA VAL A 25 -3.46 -10.45 -4.73
C VAL A 25 -2.59 -11.43 -5.51
N GLN A 26 -1.36 -11.03 -5.88
CA GLN A 26 -0.41 -11.90 -6.55
C GLN A 26 -0.06 -13.13 -5.70
N GLU A 27 0.28 -12.95 -4.42
CA GLU A 27 0.55 -14.09 -3.51
C GLU A 27 -0.65 -15.05 -3.41
N LEU A 28 -1.87 -14.51 -3.40
CA LEU A 28 -3.08 -15.33 -3.36
C LEU A 28 -3.26 -16.13 -4.65
N LEU A 29 -3.00 -15.51 -5.80
CA LEU A 29 -3.06 -16.16 -7.11
C LEU A 29 -2.00 -17.27 -7.21
N GLU A 30 -0.77 -17.03 -6.76
CA GLU A 30 0.29 -18.05 -6.70
C GLU A 30 -0.11 -19.23 -5.82
N ARG A 31 -0.65 -18.97 -4.62
CA ARG A 31 -1.17 -20.02 -3.73
C ARG A 31 -2.33 -20.79 -4.37
N GLN A 32 -3.18 -20.13 -5.16
CA GLN A 32 -4.27 -20.79 -5.86
C GLN A 32 -3.76 -21.62 -7.05
N ALA A 33 -2.77 -21.11 -7.78
CA ALA A 33 -2.11 -21.79 -8.88
C ALA A 33 -1.53 -23.13 -8.40
N LEU A 34 -0.77 -23.11 -7.29
CA LEU A 34 -0.21 -24.31 -6.67
C LEU A 34 -1.30 -25.35 -6.34
N ARG A 35 -2.38 -24.93 -5.66
CA ARG A 35 -3.50 -25.85 -5.34
C ARG A 35 -4.16 -26.44 -6.59
N ARG A 36 -4.27 -25.64 -7.66
CA ARG A 36 -4.88 -26.08 -8.92
C ARG A 36 -3.98 -27.03 -9.70
N MET A 37 -2.67 -26.84 -9.63
CA MET A 37 -1.65 -27.74 -10.16
C MET A 37 -1.68 -29.09 -9.41
N GLU A 38 -1.69 -29.05 -8.07
CA GLU A 38 -1.75 -30.25 -7.23
C GLU A 38 -3.03 -31.06 -7.44
N SER A 39 -4.17 -30.39 -7.71
CA SER A 39 -5.44 -31.05 -7.99
C SER A 39 -5.60 -31.52 -9.45
N GLY A 40 -4.63 -31.24 -10.32
CA GLY A 40 -4.70 -31.55 -11.76
C GLY A 40 -5.79 -30.77 -12.50
N SER A 41 -6.23 -29.64 -11.95
CA SER A 41 -7.30 -28.80 -12.52
C SER A 41 -6.80 -27.79 -13.57
N LEU A 42 -5.49 -27.74 -13.82
CA LEU A 42 -4.85 -26.97 -14.88
C LEU A 42 -4.02 -27.92 -15.75
N SER A 43 -4.07 -27.72 -17.06
CA SER A 43 -3.14 -28.35 -18.00
C SER A 43 -1.75 -27.69 -17.93
N ASP A 44 -0.71 -28.41 -18.35
CA ASP A 44 0.67 -27.90 -18.35
C ASP A 44 0.81 -26.57 -19.11
N ALA A 45 0.09 -26.39 -20.22
CA ALA A 45 0.07 -25.15 -20.98
C ALA A 45 -0.61 -23.99 -20.24
N GLU A 46 -1.63 -24.27 -19.41
CA GLU A 46 -2.26 -23.25 -18.57
C GLU A 46 -1.37 -22.85 -17.39
N VAL A 47 -0.60 -23.81 -16.85
CA VAL A 47 0.40 -23.54 -15.81
C VAL A 47 1.50 -22.63 -16.32
N GLU A 48 2.05 -22.92 -17.50
CA GLU A 48 3.11 -22.12 -18.12
C GLU A 48 2.65 -20.69 -18.38
N ARG A 49 1.48 -20.52 -19.02
CA ARG A 49 0.89 -19.19 -19.26
C ARG A 49 0.61 -18.40 -17.98
N LEU A 50 0.17 -19.08 -16.92
CA LEU A 50 -0.08 -18.45 -15.64
C LEU A 50 1.22 -17.98 -14.99
N GLY A 51 2.27 -18.81 -15.03
CA GLY A 51 3.60 -18.43 -14.55
C GLY A 51 4.16 -17.22 -15.29
N GLU A 52 4.06 -17.20 -16.62
CA GLU A 52 4.49 -16.08 -17.46
C GLU A 52 3.75 -14.78 -17.11
N SER A 53 2.42 -14.85 -16.97
CA SER A 53 1.60 -13.69 -16.61
C SER A 53 1.92 -13.14 -15.21
N LEU A 54 2.23 -14.02 -14.24
CA LEU A 54 2.60 -13.61 -12.89
C LEU A 54 3.99 -12.96 -12.88
N SER A 55 4.93 -13.50 -13.66
CA SER A 55 6.26 -12.91 -13.82
C SER A 55 6.20 -11.50 -14.43
N GLU A 56 5.42 -11.34 -15.51
CA GLU A 56 5.20 -10.02 -16.13
C GLU A 56 4.59 -9.01 -15.16
N LEU A 57 3.63 -9.44 -14.34
CA LEU A 57 3.03 -8.59 -13.30
C LEU A 57 4.06 -8.15 -12.26
N GLN A 58 4.93 -9.07 -11.84
CA GLN A 58 5.97 -8.81 -10.84
C GLN A 58 6.99 -7.79 -11.34
N GLU A 59 7.44 -7.93 -12.59
CA GLU A 59 8.34 -6.98 -13.26
C GLU A 59 7.69 -5.59 -13.40
N ALA A 60 6.40 -5.55 -13.76
CA ALA A 60 5.66 -4.29 -13.88
C ALA A 60 5.54 -3.58 -12.52
N LEU A 61 5.26 -4.31 -11.44
CA LEU A 61 5.20 -3.76 -10.08
C LEU A 61 6.56 -3.26 -9.59
N GLU A 62 7.63 -4.01 -9.85
CA GLU A 62 8.98 -3.60 -9.50
C GLU A 62 9.38 -2.31 -10.22
N LYS A 63 9.06 -2.20 -11.51
CA LYS A 63 9.27 -0.97 -12.27
C LYS A 63 8.46 0.20 -11.71
N ILE A 64 7.20 0.01 -11.34
CA ILE A 64 6.38 1.06 -10.71
C ILE A 64 7.01 1.52 -9.40
N LYS A 65 7.52 0.58 -8.58
CA LYS A 65 8.18 0.92 -7.32
C LYS A 65 9.42 1.79 -7.54
N ILE A 66 10.27 1.42 -8.50
CA ILE A 66 11.48 2.18 -8.88
C ILE A 66 11.11 3.56 -9.44
N ASP A 67 10.19 3.61 -10.41
CA ASP A 67 9.80 4.85 -11.10
C ASP A 67 9.19 5.89 -10.14
N ASN A 68 8.65 5.45 -9.00
CA ASN A 68 8.03 6.32 -8.00
C ASN A 68 8.80 6.38 -6.67
N GLY A 69 10.00 5.80 -6.58
CA GLY A 69 10.84 5.87 -5.36
C GLY A 69 10.23 5.21 -4.12
N ILE A 70 9.31 4.26 -4.28
CA ILE A 70 8.61 3.56 -3.19
C ILE A 70 9.12 2.13 -3.02
N GLU A 71 10.40 1.91 -3.27
CA GLU A 71 11.04 0.58 -3.17
C GLU A 71 10.85 -0.03 -1.77
N ASP A 72 10.85 0.81 -0.74
CA ASP A 72 10.53 0.49 0.66
C ASP A 72 9.07 0.80 1.02
N SER A 73 8.12 0.53 0.11
CA SER A 73 6.69 0.91 0.18
C SER A 73 6.03 0.72 1.56
N VAL A 74 6.41 -0.32 2.31
CA VAL A 74 5.85 -0.61 3.64
C VAL A 74 6.46 0.28 4.73
N GLU A 75 7.75 0.59 4.65
CA GLU A 75 8.44 1.49 5.57
C GLU A 75 7.97 2.92 5.34
N ASN A 76 7.91 3.36 4.07
CA ASN A 76 7.38 4.68 3.71
C ASN A 76 5.90 4.86 4.12
N LEU A 77 5.09 3.81 4.00
CA LEU A 77 3.70 3.83 4.47
C LEU A 77 3.62 3.94 6.00
N ARG A 78 4.50 3.23 6.73
CA ARG A 78 4.58 3.33 8.19
C ARG A 78 4.97 4.73 8.62
N ASP A 79 6.00 5.29 8.02
CA ASP A 79 6.49 6.64 8.34
C ASP A 79 5.41 7.70 8.04
N SER A 80 4.67 7.54 6.94
CA SER A 80 3.55 8.43 6.59
C SER A 80 2.38 8.31 7.58
N LEU A 81 2.07 7.09 8.03
CA LEU A 81 1.03 6.87 9.04
C LEU A 81 1.45 7.39 10.42
N ASP A 82 2.73 7.29 10.77
CA ASP A 82 3.28 7.82 12.01
C ASP A 82 3.21 9.36 12.03
N GLN A 83 3.54 10.03 10.92
CA GLN A 83 3.36 11.49 10.81
C GLN A 83 1.89 11.92 10.96
N VAL A 84 0.96 11.22 10.30
CA VAL A 84 -0.47 11.52 10.45
C VAL A 84 -0.95 11.24 11.89
N ALA A 85 -0.39 10.24 12.55
CA ALA A 85 -0.69 9.95 13.95
C ALA A 85 -0.14 11.03 14.90
N GLU A 86 1.09 11.50 14.69
CA GLU A 86 1.70 12.60 15.44
C GLU A 86 0.89 13.90 15.29
N ASP A 87 0.52 14.27 14.06
CA ASP A 87 -0.31 15.45 13.78
C ASP A 87 -1.67 15.42 14.50
N LEU A 88 -2.29 14.24 14.57
CA LEU A 88 -3.56 14.06 15.29
C LEU A 88 -3.35 14.14 16.80
N VAL A 89 -2.29 13.52 17.32
CA VAL A 89 -1.95 13.53 18.74
C VAL A 89 -1.67 14.95 19.21
N ASP A 90 -0.87 15.73 18.49
CA ASP A 90 -0.56 17.12 18.82
C ASP A 90 -1.81 18.00 18.86
N LYS A 91 -2.74 17.78 17.92
CA LYS A 91 -4.00 18.51 17.84
C LYS A 91 -4.98 18.18 18.98
N PHE A 92 -4.89 16.98 19.56
CA PHE A 92 -5.71 16.56 20.70
C PHE A 92 -5.05 16.85 22.06
N LEU A 93 -3.72 17.03 22.09
CA LEU A 93 -2.97 17.27 23.32
C LEU A 93 -2.80 18.74 23.68
N ASP A 94 -3.27 19.70 22.86
CA ASP A 94 -3.22 21.13 23.18
C ASP A 94 -4.49 21.58 23.97
N PRO A 95 -4.44 21.63 25.31
CA PRO A 95 -5.61 21.89 26.15
C PRO A 95 -5.82 23.40 26.37
N GLU A 96 -4.90 24.26 25.93
CA GLU A 96 -4.94 25.71 26.18
C GLU A 96 -5.89 26.46 25.24
N GLU A 97 -6.20 25.91 24.06
CA GLU A 97 -7.20 26.46 23.13
C GLU A 97 -8.63 26.32 23.67
N TRP A 98 -8.94 25.21 24.37
CA TRP A 98 -10.29 24.93 24.86
C TRP A 98 -10.67 25.82 26.07
N VAL A 99 -9.68 26.33 26.79
CA VAL A 99 -9.88 27.22 27.94
C VAL A 99 -10.16 28.66 27.49
N LYS A 100 -9.73 29.07 26.28
CA LYS A 100 -10.00 30.41 25.75
C LYS A 100 -11.38 30.56 25.12
N GLU A 101 -11.98 29.47 24.62
CA GLU A 101 -13.36 29.48 24.09
C GLU A 101 -14.44 29.19 25.14
N ALA A 102 -14.07 28.70 26.33
CA ALA A 102 -14.99 28.40 27.42
C ALA A 102 -15.21 29.57 28.41
N GLY A 103 -14.92 30.80 28.01
CA GLY A 103 -15.18 31.99 28.83
C GLY A 103 -16.34 32.85 28.30
N PRO A 104 -17.19 33.41 29.17
CA PRO A 104 -17.54 34.81 29.09
C PRO A 104 -16.43 35.70 29.68
#